data_AF-X0TJH1-F1
#
_entry.id   AF-X0TJH1-F1
#
_cell.length_a   1.000
_cell.length_b   1.000
_cell.length_c   1.000
_cell.angle_alpha   90.00
_cell.angle_beta   90.00
_cell.angle_gamma   90.00
#
_symmetry.space_group_name_H-M   'P 1'
#
loop_
_entity.id
_entity.type
_entity.pdbx_description
1 polymer ?
#
loop_
_entity_poly.entity_id
_entity_poly.type
_entity_poly.pdbx_seq_one_letter_code
_entity_poly.pdbx_strand_id
1 'polypeptide(L)'
;MPKLGKILNLDKFHNRVKGHGDCYRIAANILIDDMPEDALLCHGTAIGRGVIEGIKHGHAWIELNGSALDFSNGLNVVMSIGRYYEIGKISDVTKYKKVEASINLLKYKHYGPWKDGLIRDD
;
A
#
# COMPACT_ATOMS: atom_id res chain seq x y z
N MET A 1 -8.63 26.34 5.16
CA MET A 1 -8.04 24.99 5.26
C MET A 1 -8.11 24.35 3.87
N PRO A 2 -6.99 24.06 3.18
CA PRO A 2 -7.07 23.39 1.89
C PRO A 2 -7.46 21.93 2.11
N LYS A 3 -8.42 21.44 1.32
CA LYS A 3 -8.80 20.02 1.29
C LYS A 3 -7.58 19.19 0.86
N LEU A 4 -7.28 18.11 1.60
CA LEU A 4 -6.18 17.17 1.38
C LEU A 4 -6.07 16.69 -0.08
N GLY A 5 -7.18 16.68 -0.82
CA GLY A 5 -7.26 16.29 -2.23
C GLY A 5 -6.56 17.22 -3.24
N LYS A 6 -5.93 18.33 -2.82
CA LYS A 6 -5.09 19.16 -3.72
C LYS A 6 -3.59 18.85 -3.66
N ILE A 7 -3.15 17.97 -2.76
CA ILE A 7 -1.71 17.68 -2.55
C ILE A 7 -1.24 16.52 -3.44
N LEU A 8 -2.13 15.63 -3.87
CA LEU A 8 -1.78 14.50 -4.74
C LEU A 8 -2.31 14.76 -6.16
N ASN A 9 -1.41 14.90 -7.12
CA ASN A 9 -1.75 14.97 -8.54
C ASN A 9 -2.11 13.54 -9.02
N LEU A 10 -3.31 13.09 -8.62
CA LEU A 10 -3.84 11.73 -8.79
C LEU A 10 -3.95 11.30 -10.26
N ASP A 11 -3.97 12.25 -11.20
CA ASP A 11 -4.06 11.98 -12.64
C ASP A 11 -2.81 11.27 -13.18
N LYS A 12 -1.67 11.33 -12.47
CA LYS A 12 -0.42 10.65 -12.88
C LYS A 12 -0.45 9.13 -12.74
N PHE A 13 -1.38 8.55 -11.97
CA PHE A 13 -1.39 7.12 -11.67
C PHE A 13 -2.32 6.29 -12.57
N HIS A 14 -2.98 6.92 -13.55
CA HIS A 14 -4.12 6.33 -14.26
C HIS A 14 -3.78 5.37 -15.42
N ASN A 15 -2.56 4.80 -15.51
CA ASN A 15 -2.22 3.91 -16.63
C ASN A 15 -1.41 2.65 -16.23
N ARG A 16 -2.05 1.48 -16.44
CA ARG A 16 -1.55 0.08 -16.49
C ARG A 16 -1.24 -0.54 -15.11
N VAL A 17 -1.77 -1.70 -14.66
CA VAL A 17 -2.25 -2.95 -15.28
C VAL A 17 -3.36 -3.52 -14.38
N LYS A 18 -4.36 -4.17 -14.95
CA LYS A 18 -5.44 -4.85 -14.22
C LYS A 18 -4.88 -6.12 -13.55
N GLY A 19 -4.88 -6.19 -12.21
CA GLY A 19 -4.75 -7.44 -11.45
C GLY A 19 -3.55 -7.58 -10.51
N HIS A 20 -3.86 -7.76 -9.22
CA HIS A 20 -3.13 -8.50 -8.17
C HIS A 20 -1.76 -8.04 -7.63
N GLY A 21 -1.09 -7.04 -8.19
CA GLY A 21 0.25 -6.69 -7.70
C GLY A 21 0.63 -5.21 -7.68
N ASP A 22 -0.26 -4.31 -8.13
CA ASP A 22 0.07 -2.89 -8.20
C ASP A 22 0.12 -2.22 -6.82
N CYS A 23 -0.54 -2.79 -5.81
CA CYS A 23 -0.60 -2.21 -4.46
C CYS A 23 0.79 -1.95 -3.86
N TYR A 24 1.73 -2.90 -3.98
CA TYR A 24 3.10 -2.73 -3.50
C TYR A 24 3.80 -1.56 -4.19
N ARG A 25 3.75 -1.52 -5.52
CA ARG A 25 4.37 -0.46 -6.31
C ARG A 25 3.75 0.90 -6.05
N ILE A 26 2.42 0.98 -6.05
CA ILE A 26 1.67 2.22 -5.87
C ILE A 26 1.88 2.77 -4.46
N ALA A 27 1.74 1.94 -3.43
CA ALA A 27 1.94 2.38 -2.05
C ALA A 27 3.38 2.83 -1.80
N ALA A 28 4.37 2.09 -2.31
CA ALA A 28 5.77 2.49 -2.19
C ALA A 28 6.06 3.81 -2.91
N ASN A 29 5.65 3.95 -4.18
CA ASN A 29 5.90 5.19 -4.92
C ASN A 29 5.24 6.41 -4.26
N ILE A 30 3.98 6.29 -3.84
CA ILE A 30 3.27 7.39 -3.14
C ILE A 30 3.95 7.71 -1.82
N LEU A 31 4.40 6.71 -1.05
CA LEU A 31 5.16 6.94 0.18
C LEU A 31 6.42 7.77 -0.10
N ILE A 32 7.20 7.38 -1.11
CA ILE A 32 8.47 8.02 -1.43
C ILE A 32 8.26 9.44 -1.95
N ASP A 33 7.37 9.61 -2.92
CA ASP A 33 7.25 10.85 -3.69
C ASP A 33 6.37 11.88 -3.00
N ASP A 34 5.29 11.46 -2.33
CA ASP A 34 4.20 12.35 -1.94
C ASP A 34 3.92 12.42 -0.43
N MET A 35 4.38 11.43 0.36
CA MET A 35 4.06 11.36 1.79
C MET A 35 5.13 12.00 2.70
N PRO A 36 4.74 12.53 3.87
CA PRO A 36 5.67 13.00 4.89
C PRO A 36 6.47 11.86 5.55
N GLU A 37 7.53 12.19 6.29
CA GLU A 37 8.45 11.21 6.91
C GLU A 37 7.80 10.31 7.97
N ASP A 38 6.70 10.78 8.60
CA ASP A 38 5.94 10.03 9.60
C ASP A 38 4.94 9.03 8.99
N ALA A 39 4.77 9.02 7.67
CA ALA A 39 3.98 8.01 6.98
C ALA A 39 4.68 6.64 7.03
N LEU A 40 3.87 5.58 7.13
CA LEU A 40 4.34 4.20 7.17
C LEU A 40 3.86 3.44 5.95
N LEU A 41 4.76 2.73 5.28
CA LEU A 41 4.39 1.71 4.30
C LEU A 41 4.06 0.42 5.03
N CYS A 42 2.90 -0.15 4.73
CA CYS A 42 2.41 -1.35 5.37
C CYS A 42 2.31 -2.48 4.34
N HIS A 43 2.83 -3.65 4.68
CA HIS A 43 2.61 -4.90 3.96
C HIS A 43 1.88 -5.87 4.87
N GLY A 44 0.89 -6.59 4.37
CA GLY A 44 0.17 -7.60 5.15
C GLY A 44 -0.69 -8.49 4.29
N THR A 45 -1.56 -9.27 4.93
CA THR A 45 -2.55 -10.12 4.26
C THR A 45 -3.92 -9.47 4.36
N ALA A 46 -4.64 -9.41 3.24
CA ALA A 46 -6.04 -9.00 3.17
C ALA A 46 -6.92 -10.15 2.69
N ILE A 47 -8.21 -10.11 3.02
CA ILE A 47 -9.23 -10.97 2.41
C ILE A 47 -9.89 -10.20 1.27
N GLY A 48 -9.73 -10.76 0.07
CA GLY A 48 -10.31 -10.24 -1.15
C GLY A 48 -11.83 -10.10 -1.07
N ARG A 49 -12.35 -9.18 -1.89
CA ARG A 49 -13.78 -8.88 -2.03
C ARG A 49 -14.18 -8.91 -3.51
N GLY A 50 -15.46 -9.07 -3.80
CA GLY A 50 -15.96 -9.15 -5.17
C GLY A 50 -15.47 -10.43 -5.87
N VAL A 51 -14.75 -10.29 -6.98
CA VAL A 51 -14.32 -11.45 -7.81
C VAL A 51 -13.41 -12.43 -7.04
N ILE A 52 -12.68 -11.93 -6.04
CA ILE A 52 -11.76 -12.72 -5.19
C ILE A 52 -12.27 -12.84 -3.76
N GLU A 53 -13.58 -12.77 -3.57
CA GLU A 53 -14.20 -12.80 -2.25
C GLU A 53 -13.76 -14.02 -1.43
N GLY A 54 -13.28 -13.76 -0.20
CA GLY A 54 -12.84 -14.80 0.73
C GLY A 54 -11.41 -15.31 0.50
N ILE A 55 -10.75 -14.93 -0.59
CA ILE A 55 -9.37 -15.35 -0.89
C ILE A 55 -8.39 -14.45 -0.15
N LYS A 56 -7.46 -15.06 0.62
CA LYS A 56 -6.34 -14.35 1.23
C LYS A 56 -5.31 -13.96 0.17
N HIS A 57 -4.83 -12.72 0.20
CA HIS A 57 -3.74 -12.27 -0.66
C HIS A 57 -2.85 -11.25 0.06
N GLY A 58 -1.60 -11.14 -0.40
CA GLY A 58 -0.69 -10.07 0.02
C GLY A 58 -1.23 -8.72 -0.42
N HIS A 59 -1.06 -7.70 0.43
CA HIS A 59 -1.52 -6.35 0.18
C HIS A 59 -0.57 -5.30 0.76
N ALA A 60 -0.59 -4.11 0.16
CA ALA A 60 0.18 -2.97 0.60
C ALA A 60 -0.64 -1.67 0.61
N TRP A 61 -0.43 -0.86 1.65
CA TRP A 61 -1.10 0.44 1.84
C TRP A 61 -0.20 1.39 2.63
N ILE A 62 -0.60 2.65 2.75
CA ILE A 62 0.09 3.65 3.58
C ILE A 62 -0.75 3.92 4.83
N GLU A 63 -0.10 4.08 5.98
CA GLU A 63 -0.72 4.63 7.19
C GLU A 63 -0.14 5.99 7.51
N LEU A 64 -1.02 6.96 7.78
CA LEU A 64 -0.64 8.31 8.17
C LEU A 64 -1.73 8.91 9.06
N ASN A 65 -1.35 9.46 10.22
CA ASN A 65 -2.24 10.18 11.13
C ASN A 65 -3.58 9.45 11.42
N GLY A 66 -3.50 8.14 11.71
CA GLY A 66 -4.67 7.32 12.05
C GLY A 66 -5.53 6.89 10.84
N SER A 67 -5.12 7.24 9.62
CA SER A 67 -5.79 6.87 8.38
C SER A 67 -4.98 5.83 7.60
N ALA A 68 -5.69 4.89 6.97
CA ALA A 68 -5.16 4.01 5.95
C ALA A 68 -5.48 4.60 4.57
N LEU A 69 -4.48 4.67 3.70
CA LEU A 69 -4.54 5.20 2.34
C LEU A 69 -4.19 4.07 1.37
N ASP A 70 -5.13 3.72 0.51
CA ASP A 70 -4.99 2.66 -0.49
C ASP A 70 -5.50 3.17 -1.84
N PHE A 71 -4.54 3.42 -2.73
CA PHE A 71 -4.77 3.96 -4.08
C PHE A 71 -4.53 2.91 -5.17
N SER A 72 -4.51 1.63 -4.79
CA SER A 72 -4.28 0.51 -5.72
C SER A 72 -5.52 0.19 -6.55
N ASN A 73 -5.34 -0.55 -7.65
CA ASN A 73 -6.42 -1.02 -8.52
C ASN A 73 -7.34 0.11 -9.07
N GLY A 74 -6.80 1.33 -9.19
CA GLY A 74 -7.56 2.51 -9.63
C GLY A 74 -8.58 3.01 -8.61
N LEU A 75 -8.53 2.52 -7.38
CA LEU A 75 -9.37 2.98 -6.28
C LEU A 75 -8.73 4.18 -5.57
N ASN A 76 -9.53 4.89 -4.79
CA ASN A 76 -9.10 5.97 -3.91
C ASN A 76 -9.74 5.76 -2.54
N VAL A 77 -9.11 4.91 -1.73
CA VAL A 77 -9.60 4.56 -0.40
C VAL A 77 -8.81 5.31 0.65
N VAL A 78 -9.52 6.13 1.43
CA VAL A 78 -9.00 6.79 2.63
C VAL A 78 -10.01 6.59 3.75
N MET A 79 -9.60 5.92 4.82
CA MET A 79 -10.46 5.70 6.00
C MET A 79 -9.63 5.48 7.26
N SER A 80 -10.29 5.42 8.42
CA SER A 80 -9.58 5.10 9.67
C SER A 80 -8.94 3.71 9.60
N ILE A 81 -7.75 3.56 10.19
CA ILE A 81 -7.00 2.29 10.22
C ILE A 81 -7.87 1.15 10.76
N GLY A 82 -8.58 1.38 11.88
CA GLY A 82 -9.43 0.36 12.49
C GLY A 82 -10.51 -0.16 11.54
N ARG A 83 -11.21 0.74 10.84
CA ARG A 83 -12.25 0.36 9.88
C ARG A 83 -11.66 -0.33 8.65
N TYR A 84 -10.49 0.14 8.18
CA TYR A 84 -9.78 -0.50 7.08
C TYR A 84 -9.41 -1.94 7.41
N TYR A 85 -8.86 -2.17 8.61
CA TYR A 85 -8.43 -3.49 9.07
C TYR A 85 -9.61 -4.44 9.27
N GLU A 86 -10.71 -3.95 9.86
CA GLU A 86 -11.94 -4.73 10.05
C GLU A 86 -12.54 -5.18 8.71
N ILE A 87 -12.68 -4.23 7.76
CA ILE A 87 -13.24 -4.47 6.43
C ILE A 87 -12.37 -5.44 5.63
N GLY A 88 -11.06 -5.18 5.58
CA GLY A 88 -10.11 -6.01 4.84
C GLY A 88 -9.77 -7.33 5.54
N LYS A 89 -10.23 -7.55 6.77
CA LYS A 89 -9.79 -8.64 7.66
C LYS A 89 -8.26 -8.75 7.67
N ILE A 90 -7.60 -7.60 7.85
CA ILE A 90 -6.16 -7.45 7.69
C ILE A 90 -5.43 -8.23 8.78
N SER A 91 -4.41 -8.99 8.38
CA SER A 91 -3.52 -9.74 9.28
C SER A 91 -2.05 -9.64 8.86
N ASP A 92 -1.14 -10.10 9.71
CA ASP A 92 0.28 -10.31 9.39
C ASP A 92 1.01 -9.03 8.91
N VAL A 93 0.70 -7.90 9.55
CA VAL A 93 1.18 -6.59 9.10
C VAL A 93 2.62 -6.33 9.52
N THR A 94 3.46 -5.96 8.55
CA THR A 94 4.76 -5.35 8.76
C THR A 94 4.71 -3.90 8.29
N LYS A 95 5.20 -2.98 9.12
CA LYS A 95 5.25 -1.55 8.85
C LYS A 95 6.69 -1.10 8.68
N TYR A 96 6.91 -0.21 7.72
CA TYR A 96 8.21 0.34 7.39
C TYR A 96 8.11 1.87 7.42
N LYS A 97 9.06 2.52 8.09
CA LYS A 97 9.25 3.96 7.93
C LYS A 97 9.66 4.28 6.50
N LYS A 98 9.42 5.52 6.07
CA LYS A 98 9.81 5.99 4.73
C LYS A 98 11.28 5.68 4.39
N VAL A 99 12.21 5.99 5.31
CA VAL A 99 13.64 5.69 5.13
C VAL A 99 13.94 4.19 4.99
N GLU A 100 13.26 3.33 5.76
CA GLU A 100 13.45 1.88 5.71
C GLU A 100 12.93 1.31 4.39
N ALA A 101 11.78 1.80 3.92
CA ALA A 101 11.22 1.45 2.62
C ALA A 101 12.16 1.87 1.48
N SER A 102 12.72 3.09 1.51
CA SER A 102 13.70 3.55 0.52
C SER A 102 14.93 2.65 0.46
N ILE A 103 15.48 2.29 1.63
CA ILE A 103 16.64 1.38 1.71
C ILE A 103 16.30 0.02 1.11
N ASN A 104 15.12 -0.53 1.42
CA ASN A 104 14.71 -1.84 0.92
C ASN A 104 14.45 -1.84 -0.59
N LEU A 105 13.85 -0.77 -1.14
CA LEU A 105 13.69 -0.60 -2.59
C LEU A 105 15.04 -0.65 -3.31
N LEU A 106 16.04 0.07 -2.80
CA LEU A 106 17.39 0.08 -3.39
C LEU A 106 18.09 -1.28 -3.23
N LYS A 107 17.97 -1.89 -2.05
CA LYS A 107 18.65 -3.14 -1.70
C LYS A 107 18.10 -4.33 -2.48
N TYR A 108 16.77 -4.49 -2.51
CA TYR A 108 16.11 -5.67 -3.05
C TYR A 108 15.60 -5.49 -4.48
N LYS A 109 15.53 -4.26 -4.99
CA LYS A 109 15.07 -3.94 -6.36
C LYS A 109 13.65 -4.45 -6.69
N HIS A 110 12.83 -4.67 -5.67
CA HIS A 110 11.38 -4.90 -5.79
C HIS A 110 10.63 -4.18 -4.65
N TYR A 111 9.32 -4.00 -4.81
CA TYR A 111 8.47 -3.20 -3.93
C TYR A 111 8.00 -3.92 -2.65
N GLY A 112 8.56 -5.09 -2.36
CA GLY A 112 8.16 -5.97 -1.28
C GLY A 112 7.35 -7.19 -1.73
N PRO A 113 6.85 -7.99 -0.77
CA PRO A 113 7.13 -7.88 0.66
C PRO A 113 8.61 -8.19 0.99
N TRP A 114 9.23 -7.47 1.94
CA TRP A 114 10.66 -7.63 2.27
C TRP A 114 10.92 -8.45 3.54
N LYS A 115 9.88 -8.70 4.33
CA LYS A 115 9.93 -9.61 5.48
C LYS A 115 9.55 -11.02 5.00
N ASP A 116 10.26 -12.03 5.49
CA ASP A 116 10.07 -13.46 5.24
C ASP A 116 10.34 -13.99 3.82
N GLY A 117 11.20 -13.30 3.05
CA GLY A 117 11.91 -13.94 1.94
C GLY A 117 11.03 -14.58 0.86
N LEU A 118 9.79 -14.12 0.67
CA LEU A 118 8.94 -14.52 -0.46
C LEU A 118 9.42 -13.83 -1.75
N ILE A 119 10.68 -14.05 -2.08
CA ILE A 119 11.11 -14.10 -3.47
C ILE A 119 10.66 -15.48 -3.96
N ARG A 120 9.56 -15.54 -4.71
CA ARG A 120 9.43 -16.64 -5.66
C ARG A 120 10.19 -16.20 -6.89
N ASP A 121 11.41 -16.73 -7.00
CA ASP A 121 12.10 -16.81 -8.29
C ASP A 121 11.36 -17.89 -9.08
N ASP A 122 10.28 -17.52 -9.77
CA ASP A 122 9.70 -18.27 -10.88
C ASP A 122 9.38 -17.36 -12.08
#